data_AF-A0A2G5VUJ1-F1
#
_entry.id   AF-A0A2G5VUJ1-F1
#
_cell.length_a   1.000
_cell.length_b   1.000
_cell.length_c   1.000
_cell.angle_alpha   90.00
_cell.angle_beta   90.00
_cell.angle_gamma   90.00
#
_symmetry.space_group_name_H-M   'P 1'
#
loop_
_entity.id
_entity.type
_entity.pdbx_description
1 polymer ?
#
loop_
_entity_poly.entity_id
_entity_poly.type
_entity_poly.pdbx_seq_one_letter_code
_entity_poly.pdbx_strand_id
1 'polypeptide(L)'
;MECAICFQEFNRQECVPYVLPDCGHTLCGQCIPRLLEGKCPTCRCGIRPEEPPEINTAVLSAIDNENPPYCIACFELFKDEPTRIPRLLPGNKRL
;
A
#
# COMPACT_ATOMS: atom_id res chain seq x y z
N MET A 1 -0.44 7.15 -2.59
CA MET A 1 -0.61 6.21 -3.74
C MET A 1 -2.04 5.68 -3.76
N GLU A 2 -2.65 5.45 -4.92
CA GLU A 2 -4.09 5.11 -5.06
C GLU A 2 -4.37 3.97 -6.05
N CYS A 3 -5.52 3.32 -5.90
CA CYS A 3 -5.99 2.27 -6.79
C CYS A 3 -6.54 2.84 -8.11
N ALA A 4 -6.08 2.33 -9.25
CA ALA A 4 -6.52 2.78 -10.58
C ALA A 4 -7.99 2.46 -10.94
N ILE A 5 -8.71 1.71 -10.09
CA ILE A 5 -10.13 1.32 -10.32
C ILE A 5 -11.07 2.14 -9.43
N CYS A 6 -10.83 2.14 -8.12
CA CYS A 6 -11.71 2.83 -7.16
C CYS A 6 -11.21 4.21 -6.73
N PHE A 7 -10.00 4.61 -7.14
CA PHE A 7 -9.37 5.88 -6.81
C PHE A 7 -9.25 6.14 -5.29
N GLN A 8 -9.27 5.08 -4.47
CA GLN A 8 -9.05 5.17 -3.03
C GLN A 8 -7.56 5.04 -2.73
N GLU A 9 -7.09 5.82 -1.75
CA GLU A 9 -5.73 5.71 -1.23
C GLU A 9 -5.48 4.31 -0.67
N PHE A 10 -4.33 3.73 -1.03
CA PHE A 10 -3.92 2.45 -0.50
C PHE A 10 -3.71 2.53 1.03
N ASN A 11 -4.11 1.48 1.74
CA ASN A 11 -3.96 1.39 3.18
C ASN A 11 -3.89 -0.09 3.63
N ARG A 12 -3.67 -0.33 4.92
CA ARG A 12 -3.50 -1.68 5.49
C ARG A 12 -4.82 -2.43 5.76
N GLN A 13 -5.97 -1.83 5.49
CA GLN A 13 -7.28 -2.35 5.91
C GLN A 13 -8.21 -2.58 4.70
N GLU A 14 -8.77 -1.51 4.15
CA GLU A 14 -9.80 -1.56 3.11
C GLU A 14 -9.18 -1.59 1.71
N CYS A 15 -8.19 -0.73 1.47
CA CYS A 15 -7.55 -0.58 0.17
C CYS A 15 -6.15 -1.21 0.18
N VAL A 16 -6.06 -2.49 0.53
CA VAL A 16 -4.77 -3.20 0.59
C VAL A 16 -4.20 -3.34 -0.82
N PRO A 17 -2.96 -2.86 -1.08
CA PRO A 17 -2.33 -2.91 -2.39
C PRO A 17 -1.82 -4.33 -2.70
N TYR A 18 -2.20 -4.86 -3.86
CA TYR A 18 -1.75 -6.13 -4.40
C TYR A 18 -1.09 -5.92 -5.77
N VAL A 19 0.02 -6.59 -6.02
CA VAL A 19 0.76 -6.57 -7.29
C VAL A 19 0.31 -7.71 -8.18
N LEU A 20 -0.02 -7.39 -9.43
CA LEU A 20 -0.30 -8.40 -10.46
C LEU A 20 1.03 -9.00 -10.95
N PRO A 21 1.20 -10.33 -10.93
CA PRO A 21 2.49 -10.98 -11.20
C PRO A 21 2.96 -10.76 -12.65
N ASP A 22 2.03 -10.77 -13.60
CA ASP A 22 2.35 -10.67 -15.04
C ASP A 22 2.85 -9.29 -15.48
N CYS A 23 2.50 -8.22 -14.77
CA CYS A 23 2.75 -6.86 -15.24
C CYS A 23 3.24 -5.88 -14.16
N GLY A 24 3.31 -6.30 -12.90
CA GLY A 24 3.79 -5.48 -11.79
C GLY A 24 2.88 -4.32 -11.38
N HIS A 25 1.71 -4.15 -12.02
CA HIS A 25 0.78 -3.09 -11.65
C HIS A 25 0.06 -3.41 -10.35
N THR A 26 -0.18 -2.37 -9.56
CA THR A 26 -0.79 -2.51 -8.23
C THR A 26 -2.26 -2.12 -8.26
N LEU A 27 -3.13 -2.95 -7.71
CA LEU A 27 -4.56 -2.72 -7.52
C LEU A 27 -4.97 -3.07 -6.09
N CYS A 28 -6.11 -2.59 -5.62
CA CYS A 28 -6.57 -2.99 -4.29
C CYS A 28 -7.25 -4.38 -4.30
N GLY A 29 -7.14 -5.10 -3.19
CA GLY A 29 -7.72 -6.44 -3.04
C GLY A 29 -9.24 -6.51 -3.29
N GLN A 30 -9.96 -5.42 -3.03
CA GLN A 30 -11.41 -5.33 -3.31
C GLN A 30 -11.74 -5.20 -4.81
N CYS A 31 -10.81 -4.69 -5.61
CA CYS A 31 -11.03 -4.45 -7.04
C CYS A 31 -10.52 -5.59 -7.92
N ILE A 32 -9.52 -6.36 -7.48
CA ILE A 32 -8.98 -7.51 -8.25
C ILE A 32 -10.08 -8.53 -8.64
N PRO A 33 -10.98 -8.97 -7.74
CA PRO A 33 -12.05 -9.91 -8.10
C PRO A 33 -13.06 -9.36 -9.11
N ARG A 34 -13.09 -8.03 -9.34
CA ARG A 34 -14.03 -7.37 -10.25
C ARG A 34 -13.49 -7.28 -11.69
N LEU A 35 -12.28 -7.77 -11.95
CA LEU A 35 -11.67 -7.77 -13.27
C LEU A 35 -12.35 -8.79 -14.18
N LEU A 36 -13.37 -8.34 -14.92
CA LEU A 36 -14.22 -9.18 -15.78
C LEU A 36 -13.46 -9.92 -16.90
N GLU A 37 -12.40 -9.31 -17.43
CA GLU A 37 -11.63 -9.86 -18.56
C GLU A 37 -10.34 -10.57 -18.14
N GLY A 38 -10.03 -10.63 -16.84
CA GLY A 38 -8.73 -11.11 -16.38
C GLY A 38 -7.57 -10.31 -17.00
N LYS A 39 -7.74 -9.01 -17.22
CA LYS A 39 -6.72 -8.12 -17.77
C LYS A 39 -6.42 -6.98 -16.82
N CYS A 40 -5.16 -6.57 -16.78
CA CYS A 40 -4.74 -5.38 -16.07
C CYS A 40 -5.37 -4.12 -16.68
N PRO A 41 -6.05 -3.26 -15.91
CA PRO A 41 -6.66 -2.03 -16.44
C PRO A 41 -5.61 -1.00 -16.91
N THR A 42 -4.38 -1.09 -16.40
CA THR A 42 -3.31 -0.12 -16.70
C THR A 42 -2.57 -0.44 -18.00
N CYS A 43 -2.18 -1.70 -18.21
CA CYS A 43 -1.36 -2.11 -19.35
C CYS A 43 -2.01 -3.15 -20.27
N ARG A 44 -3.20 -3.65 -19.91
CA ARG A 44 -3.96 -4.67 -20.65
C ARG A 44 -3.31 -6.05 -20.77
N CYS A 45 -2.19 -6.30 -20.08
CA CYS A 45 -1.66 -7.66 -19.92
C CYS A 45 -2.72 -8.57 -19.31
N GLY A 46 -2.81 -9.81 -19.81
CA GLY A 46 -3.61 -10.86 -19.19
C GLY A 46 -3.09 -11.20 -17.78
N ILE A 47 -3.99 -11.62 -16.92
CA ILE A 47 -3.73 -12.06 -15.55
C ILE A 47 -3.95 -13.57 -15.55
N ARG A 48 -2.87 -14.31 -15.29
CA ARG A 48 -2.94 -15.78 -15.21
C ARG A 48 -3.57 -16.21 -13.88
N PRO A 49 -4.59 -17.08 -13.89
CA PRO A 49 -5.24 -17.54 -12.65
C PRO A 49 -4.35 -18.43 -11.77
N GLU A 50 -3.32 -19.07 -12.33
CA GLU A 50 -2.36 -19.92 -11.61
C GLU A 50 -1.42 -19.15 -10.68
N GLU A 51 -1.22 -17.86 -10.92
CA GLU A 51 -0.35 -17.01 -10.11
C GLU A 51 -1.20 -15.93 -9.42
N PRO A 52 -1.57 -16.15 -8.15
CA PRO A 52 -2.39 -15.18 -7.44
C PRO A 52 -1.63 -13.88 -7.20
N PRO A 53 -2.30 -12.72 -7.26
CA PRO A 53 -1.70 -11.45 -6.85
C PRO A 53 -1.22 -11.49 -5.40
N GLU A 54 -0.05 -10.90 -5.15
CA GLU A 54 0.55 -10.82 -3.81
C GLU A 54 0.46 -9.41 -3.25
N ILE A 55 0.57 -9.26 -1.92
CA ILE A 55 0.56 -7.93 -1.30
C ILE A 55 1.81 -7.16 -1.72
N ASN A 56 1.64 -5.93 -2.20
CA ASN A 56 2.75 -5.05 -2.52
C ASN A 56 3.29 -4.39 -1.22
N THR A 57 4.22 -5.07 -0.56
CA THR A 57 4.85 -4.61 0.69
C THR A 57 5.69 -3.34 0.52
N ALA A 58 6.20 -3.06 -0.69
CA ALA A 58 6.92 -1.83 -0.99
C ALA A 58 5.97 -0.61 -0.93
N VAL A 59 4.76 -0.75 -1.47
CA VAL A 59 3.72 0.29 -1.36
C VAL A 59 3.30 0.51 0.09
N LEU A 60 3.12 -0.57 0.87
CA LEU A 60 2.80 -0.45 2.30
C LEU A 60 3.92 0.26 3.09
N SER A 61 5.18 -0.08 2.83
CA SER A 61 6.32 0.59 3.47
C SER A 61 6.39 2.08 3.12
N ALA A 62 6.11 2.43 1.87
CA ALA A 62 6.06 3.84 1.45
C ALA A 62 4.92 4.61 2.13
N ILE A 63 3.74 4.01 2.29
CA ILE A 63 2.63 4.60 3.06
C ILE A 63 3.02 4.82 4.52
N ASP A 64 3.66 3.83 5.15
CA ASP A 64 4.11 3.96 6.53
C ASP A 64 5.19 5.04 6.69
N ASN A 65 6.06 5.24 5.69
CA ASN A 65 7.04 6.33 5.71
C ASN A 65 6.40 7.71 5.55
N GLU A 66 5.32 7.83 4.78
CA GLU A 66 4.54 9.08 4.65
C GLU A 66 3.74 9.39 5.92
N ASN A 67 3.25 8.36 6.61
CA ASN A 67 2.42 8.51 7.80
C ASN A 67 2.91 7.56 8.91
N PRO A 68 4.10 7.83 9.48
CA PRO A 68 4.70 6.92 10.43
C PRO A 68 3.86 6.87 11.71
N PRO A 69 3.89 5.74 12.42
CA PRO A 69 3.16 5.58 13.67
C PRO A 69 3.75 6.43 14.81
N TYR A 70 4.68 7.33 14.53
CA TYR A 70 5.37 8.21 15.45
C TYR A 70 5.43 9.65 14.90
N CYS A 71 5.75 10.61 15.76
CA CYS A 71 5.90 12.01 15.34
C CYS A 71 7.13 12.17 14.42
N ILE A 72 6.90 12.62 13.17
CA ILE A 72 7.97 12.90 12.19
C ILE A 72 8.98 13.91 12.74
N ALA A 73 8.50 14.97 13.40
CA ALA A 73 9.38 15.98 13.97
C ALA A 73 10.31 15.39 15.04
N CYS A 74 9.81 14.47 15.87
CA CYS A 74 10.65 13.80 16.86
C CYS A 74 11.64 12.84 16.19
N PHE A 75 11.23 12.11 15.15
CA PHE A 75 12.12 11.22 14.41
C PHE A 75 13.29 11.97 13.77
N GLU A 76 13.02 13.08 13.08
CA GLU A 76 14.08 13.90 12.45
C GLU A 76 15.04 14.52 13.47
N LEU A 77 14.54 14.93 14.64
CA LEU A 77 15.38 15.50 15.71
C LEU A 77 16.34 14.47 16.34
N PHE A 78 16.00 13.18 16.30
CA PHE A 78 16.74 12.12 17.01
C PHE A 78 17.26 11.01 16.09
N LYS A 79 17.30 11.22 14.77
CA LYS A 79 17.71 10.19 13.79
C LYS A 79 19.12 9.64 14.01
N ASP A 80 20.00 10.41 14.64
CA ASP A 80 21.39 10.03 14.94
C ASP A 80 21.58 9.48 16.37
N GLU A 81 20.50 9.39 17.18
CA GLU A 81 20.55 8.99 18.59
C GLU A 81 19.82 7.64 18.79
N PRO A 82 20.52 6.49 18.67
CA PRO A 82 19.90 5.16 18.59
C PRO A 82 19.15 4.73 19.85
N THR A 83 19.34 5.42 20.97
CA THR A 83 18.66 5.17 22.25
C THR A 83 17.32 5.89 22.37
N ARG A 84 17.00 6.85 21.47
CA ARG A 84 15.75 7.61 21.50
C ARG A 84 14.75 7.06 20.48
N ILE A 85 13.94 6.12 20.94
CA ILE A 85 12.83 5.58 20.15
C ILE A 85 11.68 6.62 20.16
N PRO A 86 11.22 7.10 18.99
CA PRO A 86 10.07 7.99 18.90
C PRO A 86 8.83 7.36 19.55
N ARG A 87 8.07 8.15 20.31
CA ARG A 87 6.80 7.67 20.89
C ARG A 87 5.82 7.35 19.78
N LEU A 88 5.15 6.20 19.89
CA LEU A 88 4.01 5.87 19.05
C LEU A 88 2.89 6.88 19.29
N LEU A 89 2.40 7.51 18.22
CA LEU A 89 1.21 8.34 18.28
C LEU A 89 0.01 7.42 18.53
N PRO A 90 -0.90 7.75 19.46
CA PRO A 90 -2.13 7.00 19.63
C PRO A 90 -2.87 6.97 18.29
N GLY A 91 -3.30 5.77 17.87
CA GLY A 91 -3.74 5.47 16.51
C GLY A 91 -4.55 6.60 15.89
N ASN A 92 -4.03 7.16 14.79
CA ASN A 92 -4.69 8.18 13.98
C ASN A 92 -6.04 7.63 13.52
N LYS A 93 -7.09 7.85 14.32
CA LYS A 93 -8.47 7.80 13.86
C LYS A 93 -8.65 9.02 12.97
N ARG A 94 -8.18 8.94 11.71
CA ARG A 94 -8.63 9.90 10.69
C ARG A 94 -10.15 9.67 10.59
N LEU A 95 -10.91 10.63 11.14
CA LEU A 95 -12.35 10.82 10.95
C LEU A 95 -12.63 11.10 9.47
#